data_AF-A0A165LX22-F1
#
_entry.id   AF-A0A165LX22-F1
#
_cell.length_a   1.000
_cell.length_b   1.000
_cell.length_c   1.000
_cell.angle_alpha   90.00
_cell.angle_beta   90.00
_cell.angle_gamma   90.00
#
_symmetry.space_group_name_H-M   'P 1'
#
loop_
_entity.id
_entity.type
_entity.pdbx_description
1 polymer ?
#
loop_
_entity_poly.entity_id
_entity_poly.type
_entity_poly.pdbx_seq_one_letter_code
_entity_poly.pdbx_strand_id
1 'polypeptide(L)'
;MADPTGLVSLGLGVAKKAVKHGSTVRSRQRHLKALPYAVDMAFVILHNGEQSDDLVTRAAHQQVLIPCISEAEQFLRRVEGRNLFASTINKVWSASDDDKDLKRLLAALDGAPGRIDARILELRISLTQTQQRTNHNELIVLFAKQQSDIQSIHADVARCLRSTIIYGSFFG
;
A
#
# COMPACT_ATOMS: atom_id res chain seq x y z
N MET A 1 -48.08 17.75 -44.88
CA MET A 1 -47.20 16.66 -45.34
C MET A 1 -46.20 16.41 -44.23
N ALA A 2 -46.14 15.18 -43.70
CA ALA A 2 -45.20 14.84 -42.62
C ALA A 2 -43.90 14.34 -43.26
N ASP A 3 -42.77 14.96 -42.92
CA ASP A 3 -41.46 14.62 -43.47
C ASP A 3 -41.02 13.20 -43.04
N PRO A 4 -40.74 12.28 -43.99
CA PRO A 4 -40.37 10.89 -43.69
C PRO A 4 -38.94 10.74 -43.12
N THR A 5 -38.13 11.80 -43.14
CA THR A 5 -36.74 11.80 -42.63
C THR A 5 -36.63 11.83 -41.10
N GLY A 6 -37.68 12.25 -40.40
CA GLY A 6 -37.71 12.26 -38.92
C GLY A 6 -37.85 10.88 -38.28
N LEU A 7 -38.53 9.92 -38.93
CA LEU A 7 -38.76 8.58 -38.38
C LEU A 7 -37.54 7.66 -38.50
N VAL A 8 -36.78 7.78 -39.60
CA VAL A 8 -35.56 6.99 -39.83
C VAL A 8 -34.45 7.40 -38.86
N SER A 9 -34.34 8.69 -38.53
CA SER A 9 -33.37 9.20 -37.55
C SER A 9 -33.74 8.80 -36.10
N LEU A 10 -35.03 8.67 -35.78
CA LEU A 10 -35.51 8.10 -34.51
C LEU A 10 -35.19 6.61 -34.38
N GLY A 11 -35.44 5.81 -35.42
CA GLY A 11 -35.11 4.37 -35.42
C GLY A 11 -33.62 4.07 -35.27
N LEU A 12 -32.76 4.84 -35.96
CA LEU A 12 -31.30 4.68 -35.88
C LEU A 12 -30.74 5.13 -34.51
N GLY A 13 -31.31 6.19 -33.92
CA GLY A 13 -30.93 6.70 -32.61
C GLY A 13 -31.29 5.74 -31.47
N VAL A 14 -32.47 5.12 -31.54
CA VAL A 14 -32.92 4.10 -30.56
C VAL A 14 -32.11 2.82 -30.71
N ALA A 15 -31.81 2.37 -31.93
CA ALA A 15 -30.96 1.22 -32.17
C ALA A 15 -29.52 1.43 -31.65
N LYS A 16 -28.89 2.59 -31.92
CA LYS A 16 -27.57 2.91 -31.36
C LYS A 16 -27.56 2.97 -29.84
N LYS A 17 -28.61 3.52 -29.21
CA LYS A 17 -28.75 3.53 -27.74
C LYS A 17 -28.92 2.12 -27.17
N ALA A 18 -29.72 1.28 -27.82
CA ALA A 18 -29.92 -0.12 -27.40
C ALA A 18 -28.64 -0.96 -27.52
N VAL A 19 -27.87 -0.79 -28.60
CA VAL A 19 -26.58 -1.48 -28.79
C VAL A 19 -25.55 -1.04 -27.73
N LYS A 20 -25.47 0.26 -27.43
CA LYS A 20 -24.62 0.77 -26.34
C LYS A 20 -25.04 0.18 -24.98
N HIS A 21 -26.32 0.16 -24.67
CA HIS A 21 -26.83 -0.46 -23.44
C HIS A 21 -26.52 -1.97 -23.36
N GLY A 22 -26.70 -2.71 -24.45
CA GLY A 22 -26.38 -4.14 -24.47
C GLY A 22 -24.89 -4.44 -24.31
N SER A 23 -24.01 -3.52 -24.72
CA SER A 23 -22.56 -3.65 -24.52
C SER A 23 -22.13 -3.39 -23.08
N THR A 24 -22.72 -2.39 -22.41
CA THR A 24 -22.39 -2.05 -21.01
C THR A 24 -22.92 -3.09 -20.03
N VAL A 25 -24.09 -3.67 -20.29
CA VAL A 25 -24.63 -4.77 -19.48
C VAL A 25 -23.74 -6.02 -19.60
N ARG A 26 -23.29 -6.36 -20.81
CA ARG A 26 -22.38 -7.50 -21.04
C ARG A 26 -21.01 -7.29 -20.39
N SER A 27 -20.43 -6.09 -20.47
CA SER A 27 -19.16 -5.79 -19.80
C SER A 27 -19.29 -5.90 -18.29
N ARG A 28 -20.35 -5.33 -17.72
CA ARG A 28 -20.62 -5.40 -16.28
C ARG A 28 -20.77 -6.84 -15.79
N GLN A 29 -21.50 -7.67 -16.54
CA GLN A 29 -21.66 -9.09 -16.19
C GLN A 29 -20.35 -9.87 -16.26
N ARG A 30 -19.44 -9.53 -17.19
CA ARG A 30 -18.09 -10.10 -17.23
C ARG A 30 -17.27 -9.66 -16.00
N HIS A 31 -17.31 -8.39 -15.66
CA HIS A 31 -16.56 -7.84 -14.52
C HIS A 31 -17.06 -8.42 -13.19
N LEU A 32 -18.38 -8.59 -13.03
CA LEU A 32 -18.98 -9.23 -11.86
C LEU A 32 -18.58 -10.71 -11.72
N LYS A 33 -18.33 -11.40 -12.83
CA LYS A 33 -17.78 -12.77 -12.81
C LYS A 33 -16.28 -12.80 -12.54
N ALA A 34 -15.55 -11.76 -12.94
CA ALA A 34 -14.11 -11.67 -12.77
C ALA A 34 -13.71 -11.28 -11.33
N LEU A 35 -14.55 -10.48 -10.64
CA LEU A 35 -14.23 -9.98 -9.29
C LEU A 35 -14.05 -11.10 -8.25
N PRO A 36 -14.93 -12.11 -8.14
CA PRO A 36 -14.72 -13.22 -7.21
C PRO A 36 -13.40 -13.96 -7.47
N TYR A 37 -13.10 -14.23 -8.74
CA TYR A 37 -11.85 -14.87 -9.13
C TYR A 37 -10.61 -14.02 -8.76
N ALA A 38 -10.68 -12.71 -8.95
CA ALA A 38 -9.60 -11.80 -8.56
C ALA A 38 -9.41 -11.76 -7.04
N VAL A 39 -10.49 -11.86 -6.26
CA VAL A 39 -10.45 -11.96 -4.80
C VAL A 39 -9.84 -13.28 -4.35
N ASP A 40 -10.23 -14.40 -4.96
CA ASP A 40 -9.64 -15.72 -4.67
C ASP A 40 -8.12 -15.73 -4.95
N MET A 41 -7.70 -15.15 -6.09
CA MET A 41 -6.29 -14.99 -6.41
C MET A 41 -5.57 -14.11 -5.40
N ALA A 42 -6.17 -13.01 -4.96
CA ALA A 42 -5.61 -12.15 -3.93
C ALA A 42 -5.45 -12.87 -2.59
N PHE A 43 -6.40 -13.74 -2.21
CA PHE A 43 -6.28 -14.61 -1.04
C PHE A 43 -5.11 -15.58 -1.15
N VAL A 44 -4.94 -16.22 -2.32
CA VAL A 44 -3.80 -17.11 -2.56
C VAL A 44 -2.48 -16.36 -2.44
N ILE A 45 -2.37 -15.17 -3.03
CA ILE A 45 -1.17 -14.33 -2.94
C ILE A 45 -0.92 -13.90 -1.49
N LEU A 46 -1.95 -13.51 -0.75
CA LEU A 46 -1.84 -13.17 0.66
C LEU A 46 -1.34 -14.36 1.49
N HIS A 47 -1.93 -15.54 1.29
CA HIS A 47 -1.54 -16.75 2.00
C HIS A 47 -0.08 -17.14 1.73
N ASN A 48 0.36 -17.06 0.47
CA ASN A 48 1.76 -17.30 0.10
C ASN A 48 2.69 -16.24 0.73
N GLY A 49 2.26 -14.98 0.77
CA GLY A 49 3.00 -13.91 1.43
C GLY A 49 3.11 -14.09 2.94
N GLU A 50 2.11 -14.68 3.59
CA GLU A 50 2.12 -15.00 5.02
C GLU A 50 3.12 -16.10 5.36
N GLN A 51 3.31 -17.07 4.46
CA GLN A 51 4.31 -18.12 4.59
C GLN A 51 5.75 -17.64 4.36
N SER A 52 5.96 -16.39 3.92
CA SER A 52 7.30 -15.83 3.75
C SER A 52 8.01 -15.65 5.10
N ASP A 53 9.28 -16.04 5.18
CA ASP A 53 10.13 -15.81 6.37
C ASP A 53 10.51 -14.33 6.56
N ASP A 54 10.45 -13.53 5.48
CA ASP A 54 10.75 -12.09 5.54
C ASP A 54 9.54 -11.32 6.11
N LEU A 55 9.70 -10.83 7.34
CA LEU A 55 8.69 -10.02 8.04
C LEU A 55 8.26 -8.79 7.23
N VAL A 56 9.17 -8.19 6.45
CA VAL A 56 8.86 -7.02 5.63
C VAL A 56 7.94 -7.40 4.48
N THR A 57 8.25 -8.52 3.83
CA THR A 57 7.45 -9.06 2.73
C THR A 57 6.07 -9.45 3.24
N ARG A 58 5.98 -10.16 4.38
CA ARG A 58 4.71 -10.51 5.04
C ARG A 58 3.87 -9.27 5.36
N ALA A 59 4.46 -8.27 6.01
CA ALA A 59 3.75 -7.05 6.40
C ALA A 59 3.24 -6.27 5.18
N ALA A 60 4.00 -6.20 4.09
CA ALA A 60 3.58 -5.53 2.87
C ALA A 60 2.38 -6.23 2.21
N HIS A 61 2.39 -7.56 2.12
CA HIS A 61 1.26 -8.33 1.58
C HIS A 61 -0.01 -8.09 2.39
N GLN A 62 0.09 -8.15 3.73
CA GLN A 62 -1.05 -7.91 4.62
C GLN A 62 -1.59 -6.47 4.48
N GLN A 63 -0.71 -5.46 4.50
CA GLN A 63 -1.12 -4.06 4.43
C GLN A 63 -1.81 -3.68 3.11
N VAL A 64 -1.44 -4.34 2.00
CA VAL A 64 -2.01 -4.03 0.68
C VAL A 64 -3.24 -4.89 0.37
N LEU A 65 -3.19 -6.20 0.62
CA LEU A 65 -4.22 -7.13 0.16
C LEU A 65 -5.43 -7.21 1.10
N ILE A 66 -5.25 -7.19 2.42
CA ILE A 66 -6.36 -7.26 3.38
C ILE A 66 -7.42 -6.17 3.14
N PRO A 67 -7.06 -4.88 3.01
CA PRO A 67 -8.06 -3.84 2.74
C PRO A 67 -8.74 -4.03 1.38
N CYS A 68 -8.00 -4.43 0.34
CA CYS A 68 -8.58 -4.66 -0.99
C CYS A 68 -9.57 -5.84 -0.99
N ILE A 69 -9.22 -6.95 -0.34
CA ILE A 69 -10.05 -8.14 -0.21
C ILE A 69 -11.31 -7.81 0.58
N SER A 70 -11.18 -7.19 1.76
CA SER A 70 -12.33 -6.85 2.60
C SER A 70 -13.31 -5.89 1.92
N GLU A 71 -12.81 -4.91 1.17
CA GLU A 71 -13.64 -4.00 0.39
C GLU A 71 -14.36 -4.71 -0.77
N ALA A 72 -13.67 -5.63 -1.45
CA ALA A 72 -14.25 -6.43 -2.51
C ALA A 72 -15.33 -7.41 -2.00
N GLU A 73 -15.11 -8.06 -0.86
CA GLU A 73 -16.12 -8.91 -0.20
C GLU A 73 -17.35 -8.11 0.23
N GLN A 74 -17.16 -6.93 0.83
CA GLN A 74 -18.27 -6.05 1.20
C GLN A 74 -19.06 -5.61 -0.04
N PHE A 75 -18.39 -5.34 -1.15
CA PHE A 75 -19.05 -5.05 -2.42
C PHE A 75 -19.86 -6.24 -2.92
N LEU A 76 -19.30 -7.46 -2.94
CA LEU A 76 -19.99 -8.67 -3.37
C LEU A 76 -21.23 -8.94 -2.51
N ARG A 77 -21.13 -8.85 -1.17
CA ARG A 77 -22.27 -9.00 -0.26
C ARG A 77 -23.37 -7.95 -0.51
N ARG A 78 -22.99 -6.70 -0.80
CA ARG A 78 -23.95 -5.64 -1.16
C ARG A 78 -24.68 -5.96 -2.47
N VAL A 79 -23.98 -6.47 -3.47
CA VAL A 79 -24.58 -6.86 -4.76
C VAL A 79 -25.51 -8.07 -4.61
N GLU A 80 -25.09 -9.09 -3.88
CA GLU A 80 -25.90 -10.29 -3.60
C GLU A 80 -27.17 -9.95 -2.81
N GLY A 81 -27.05 -9.15 -1.75
CA GLY A 81 -28.20 -8.70 -0.97
C GLY A 81 -29.24 -7.96 -1.81
N ARG A 82 -28.81 -7.14 -2.78
CA ARG A 82 -29.73 -6.41 -3.68
C ARG A 82 -30.41 -7.32 -4.70
N ASN A 83 -29.76 -8.39 -5.15
CA ASN A 83 -30.39 -9.37 -6.06
C ASN A 83 -31.61 -10.03 -5.40
N LEU A 84 -31.59 -10.22 -4.08
CA LEU A 84 -32.71 -10.76 -3.31
C LEU A 84 -33.88 -9.77 -3.16
N PHE A 85 -33.61 -8.46 -3.20
CA PHE A 85 -34.62 -7.39 -3.07
C PHE A 85 -34.96 -6.70 -4.41
N ALA A 86 -34.55 -7.26 -5.55
CA ALA A 86 -34.62 -6.65 -6.88
C ALA A 86 -36.02 -6.61 -7.53
N SER A 87 -37.09 -6.60 -6.73
CA SER A 87 -38.41 -6.20 -7.21
C SER A 87 -38.52 -4.66 -7.17
N THR A 88 -38.58 -4.09 -8.38
CA THR A 88 -39.28 -2.86 -8.77
C THR A 88 -38.68 -1.46 -8.63
N ILE A 89 -37.83 -1.03 -7.67
CA ILE A 89 -37.61 0.44 -7.53
C ILE A 89 -36.15 0.95 -7.69
N ASN A 90 -35.10 0.19 -7.34
CA ASN A 90 -33.72 0.71 -7.31
C ASN A 90 -32.78 0.32 -8.48
N LYS A 91 -33.31 -0.30 -9.55
CA LYS A 91 -32.48 -0.90 -10.63
C LYS A 91 -31.67 0.09 -11.47
N VAL A 92 -32.06 1.36 -11.57
CA VAL A 92 -31.46 2.31 -12.54
C VAL A 92 -30.35 3.16 -11.93
N TRP A 93 -30.50 3.64 -10.69
CA TRP A 93 -29.51 4.53 -10.06
C TRP A 93 -28.34 3.77 -9.43
N SER A 94 -28.59 2.59 -8.83
CA SER A 94 -27.53 1.75 -8.25
C SER A 94 -26.62 1.10 -9.30
N ALA A 95 -27.10 0.92 -10.53
CA ALA A 95 -26.37 0.23 -11.59
C ALA A 95 -25.14 1.00 -12.11
N SER A 96 -25.15 2.33 -12.00
CA SER A 96 -24.07 3.20 -12.49
C SER A 96 -22.90 3.27 -11.50
N ASP A 97 -23.19 3.44 -10.22
CA ASP A 97 -22.13 3.54 -9.20
C ASP A 97 -21.48 2.19 -8.90
N ASP A 98 -22.26 1.10 -8.94
CA ASP A 98 -21.70 -0.25 -8.81
C ASP A 98 -20.72 -0.60 -9.93
N ASP A 99 -20.92 -0.11 -11.16
CA ASP A 99 -19.99 -0.38 -12.28
C ASP A 99 -18.67 0.39 -12.11
N LYS A 100 -18.71 1.59 -11.51
CA LYS A 100 -17.51 2.36 -11.16
C LYS A 100 -16.75 1.68 -10.03
N ASP A 101 -17.45 1.30 -8.96
CA ASP A 101 -16.87 0.62 -7.81
C ASP A 101 -16.24 -0.71 -8.22
N LEU A 102 -16.93 -1.48 -9.05
CA LEU A 102 -16.44 -2.75 -9.59
C LEU A 102 -15.16 -2.59 -10.42
N LYS A 103 -15.13 -1.59 -11.31
CA LYS A 103 -13.92 -1.28 -12.10
C LYS A 103 -12.77 -0.81 -11.23
N ARG A 104 -13.06 0.02 -10.22
CA ARG A 104 -12.06 0.50 -9.25
C ARG A 104 -11.48 -0.67 -8.45
N LEU A 105 -12.31 -1.61 -7.99
CA LEU A 105 -11.87 -2.77 -7.22
C LEU A 105 -11.05 -3.75 -8.07
N LEU A 106 -11.48 -4.02 -9.31
CA LEU A 106 -10.69 -4.83 -10.23
C LEU A 106 -9.32 -4.18 -10.52
N ALA A 107 -9.30 -2.88 -10.82
CA ALA A 107 -8.03 -2.17 -11.03
C ALA A 107 -7.14 -2.14 -9.77
N ALA A 108 -7.73 -2.10 -8.58
CA ALA A 108 -6.99 -2.16 -7.33
C ALA A 108 -6.36 -3.55 -7.09
N LEU A 109 -7.08 -4.63 -7.40
CA LEU A 109 -6.59 -6.00 -7.31
C LEU A 109 -5.53 -6.30 -8.38
N ASP A 110 -5.76 -5.87 -9.62
CA ASP A 110 -4.78 -6.01 -10.72
C ASP A 110 -3.50 -5.21 -10.43
N GLY A 111 -3.62 -4.05 -9.79
CA GLY A 111 -2.49 -3.21 -9.39
C GLY A 111 -1.85 -3.60 -8.05
N ALA A 112 -2.39 -4.59 -7.34
CA ALA A 112 -1.89 -4.97 -6.02
C ALA A 112 -0.43 -5.46 -6.02
N PRO A 113 0.05 -6.26 -6.98
CA PRO A 113 1.45 -6.71 -7.00
C PRO A 113 2.44 -5.53 -7.01
N GLY A 114 2.22 -4.55 -7.89
CA GLY A 114 3.09 -3.37 -7.96
C GLY A 114 3.04 -2.51 -6.70
N ARG A 115 1.90 -2.46 -6.01
CA ARG A 115 1.77 -1.77 -4.72
C ARG A 115 2.49 -2.53 -3.59
N ILE A 116 2.46 -3.85 -3.60
CA ILE A 116 3.19 -4.70 -2.65
C ILE A 116 4.69 -4.44 -2.81
N ASP A 117 5.21 -4.47 -4.04
CA ASP A 117 6.62 -4.23 -4.31
C ASP A 117 7.07 -2.84 -3.85
N ALA A 118 6.28 -1.80 -4.18
CA ALA A 118 6.53 -0.44 -3.70
C ALA A 118 6.54 -0.38 -2.17
N ARG A 119 5.61 -1.08 -1.50
CA ARG A 119 5.52 -1.10 -0.04
C ARG A 119 6.69 -1.83 0.60
N ILE A 120 7.16 -2.93 0.02
CA ILE A 120 8.37 -3.63 0.46
C ILE A 120 9.57 -2.69 0.39
N LEU A 121 9.73 -1.95 -0.71
CA LEU A 121 10.82 -0.98 -0.87
C LEU A 121 10.76 0.13 0.20
N GLU A 122 9.60 0.72 0.43
CA GLU A 122 9.41 1.74 1.47
C GLU A 122 9.81 1.21 2.86
N LEU A 123 9.33 0.02 3.21
CA LEU A 123 9.64 -0.60 4.51
C LEU A 123 11.14 -0.88 4.64
N ARG A 124 11.80 -1.39 3.60
CA ARG A 124 13.25 -1.64 3.61
C ARG A 124 14.06 -0.34 3.72
N ILE A 125 13.65 0.71 3.01
CA ILE A 125 14.28 2.03 3.11
C ILE A 125 14.14 2.57 4.54
N SER A 126 12.94 2.52 5.11
CA SER A 126 12.72 3.01 6.48
C SER A 126 13.56 2.26 7.51
N LEU A 127 13.65 0.93 7.39
CA LEU A 127 14.49 0.11 8.28
C LEU A 127 15.96 0.52 8.16
N THR A 128 16.47 0.65 6.93
CA THR A 128 17.85 1.08 6.67
C THR A 128 18.12 2.47 7.26
N GLN A 129 17.19 3.42 7.09
CA GLN A 129 17.32 4.76 7.66
C GLN A 129 17.32 4.75 9.19
N THR A 130 16.48 3.92 9.82
CA THR A 130 16.49 3.78 11.28
C THR A 130 17.82 3.21 11.77
N GLN A 131 18.36 2.21 11.07
CA GLN A 131 19.65 1.60 11.43
C GLN A 131 20.83 2.56 11.21
N GLN A 132 20.80 3.37 10.15
CA GLN A 132 21.79 4.42 9.95
C GLN A 132 21.76 5.46 11.07
N ARG A 133 20.56 5.84 11.54
CA ARG A 133 20.41 6.77 12.67
C ARG A 133 20.90 6.16 13.98
N THR A 134 20.62 4.89 14.26
CA THR A 134 21.13 4.22 15.47
C THR A 134 22.65 4.15 15.44
N ASN A 135 23.23 3.71 14.32
CA ASN A 135 24.68 3.63 14.15
C ASN A 135 25.34 5.01 14.31
N HIS A 136 24.73 6.06 13.74
CA HIS A 136 25.22 7.43 13.88
C HIS A 136 25.22 7.89 15.34
N ASN A 137 24.15 7.61 16.09
CA ASN A 137 24.06 7.95 17.50
C ASN A 137 25.09 7.20 18.35
N GLU A 138 25.31 5.91 18.07
CA GLU A 138 26.34 5.11 18.75
C GLU A 138 27.74 5.68 18.51
N LEU A 139 28.05 6.10 17.27
CA LEU A 139 29.32 6.75 16.95
C LEU A 139 29.51 8.06 17.71
N ILE A 140 28.47 8.90 17.82
CA ILE A 140 28.54 10.14 18.60
C ILE A 140 28.87 9.84 20.08
N VAL A 141 28.23 8.83 20.66
CA VAL A 141 28.50 8.42 22.05
C VAL A 141 29.93 7.92 22.22
N LEU A 142 30.42 7.11 21.28
CA LEU A 142 31.80 6.62 21.29
C LEU A 142 32.81 7.76 21.17
N PHE A 143 32.58 8.73 20.27
CA PHE A 143 33.47 9.89 20.13
C PHE A 143 33.47 10.78 21.37
N ALA A 144 32.31 11.03 21.98
CA ALA A 144 32.23 11.79 23.22
C ALA A 144 33.00 11.11 24.35
N LYS A 145 32.89 9.78 24.47
CA LYS A 145 33.65 8.99 25.44
C LYS A 145 35.15 9.06 25.17
N GLN A 146 35.57 8.84 23.93
CA GLN A 146 36.99 8.90 23.55
C GLN A 146 37.60 10.28 23.82
N GLN A 147 36.85 11.36 23.54
CA GLN A 147 37.30 12.72 23.84
C GLN A 147 37.46 12.95 25.35
N SER A 148 36.51 12.46 26.16
CA SER A 148 36.61 12.51 27.63
C SER A 148 37.83 11.72 28.14
N ASP A 149 38.08 10.53 27.59
CA ASP A 149 39.21 9.68 27.98
C ASP A 149 40.56 10.33 27.61
N ILE A 150 40.65 10.97 26.44
CA ILE A 150 41.86 11.73 26.06
C ILE A 150 42.09 12.91 27.02
N GLN A 151 41.04 13.63 27.39
CA GLN A 151 41.14 14.75 28.34
C GLN A 151 41.58 14.29 29.73
N SER A 152 41.09 13.15 30.21
CA SER A 152 41.51 12.60 31.51
C SER A 152 42.98 12.17 31.48
N ILE A 153 43.42 11.48 30.42
CA ILE A 153 44.84 11.12 30.23
C ILE A 153 45.72 12.36 30.22
N HIS A 154 45.33 13.41 29.48
CA HIS A 154 46.08 14.67 29.44
C HIS A 154 46.18 15.33 30.84
N ALA A 155 45.08 15.32 31.61
CA ALA A 155 45.06 15.86 32.96
C ALA A 155 45.97 15.06 33.91
N ASP A 156 45.96 13.72 33.80
CA ASP A 156 46.77 12.83 34.60
C ASP A 156 48.27 12.99 34.28
N VAL A 157 48.64 13.04 33.01
CA VAL A 157 50.02 13.32 32.57
C VAL A 157 50.48 14.69 33.10
N ALA A 158 49.65 15.72 32.98
CA ALA A 158 49.96 17.05 33.51
C ALA A 158 50.11 17.08 35.03
N ARG A 159 49.40 16.20 35.76
CA ARG A 159 49.54 16.04 37.22
C ARG A 159 50.84 15.33 37.57
N CYS A 160 51.16 14.24 36.88
CA CYS A 160 52.42 13.50 37.06
C CYS A 160 53.64 14.39 36.78
N LEU A 161 53.66 15.12 35.66
CA LEU A 161 54.78 16.02 35.33
C LEU A 161 54.96 17.11 36.41
N ARG A 162 53.87 17.67 36.94
CA ARG A 162 53.94 18.63 38.04
C ARG A 162 54.50 18.02 39.32
N SER A 163 54.12 16.79 39.69
CA SER A 163 54.70 16.14 40.87
C SER A 163 56.19 15.85 40.67
N THR A 164 56.62 15.39 39.50
CA THR A 164 58.04 15.12 39.23
C THR A 164 58.90 16.38 39.27
N ILE A 165 58.38 17.52 38.79
CA ILE A 165 59.09 18.81 38.88
C ILE A 165 59.21 19.25 40.34
N ILE A 166 58.15 19.14 41.14
CA ILE A 166 58.15 19.55 42.55
C ILE A 166 59.07 18.65 43.40
N TYR A 167 59.09 17.34 43.16
CA TYR A 167 59.97 16.43 43.91
C TYR A 167 61.40 16.37 43.35
N GLY A 168 61.61 16.68 42.08
CA GLY A 168 62.92 16.73 41.44
C GLY A 168 63.76 17.95 41.84
N SER A 169 63.13 19.07 42.18
CA SER A 169 63.81 20.27 42.70
C SER A 169 64.08 20.25 44.20
N PHE A 170 63.66 19.20 44.92
CA PHE A 170 64.00 18.98 46.34
C PHE A 170 65.29 18.17 46.56
N PHE A 171 65.84 17.52 45.52
CA PHE A 171 67.04 16.67 45.59
C PHE A 171 68.19 17.13 44.67
N GLY A 172 68.13 18.36 44.14
CA GLY A 172 69.17 18.99 43.34
C GLY A 172 70.00 20.00 44.12
#